data_AF-A0A2V6MZR1-F1
#
_entry.id   AF-A0A2V6MZR1-F1
#
_cell.length_a   1.000
_cell.length_b   1.000
_cell.length_c   1.000
_cell.angle_alpha   90.00
_cell.angle_beta   90.00
_cell.angle_gamma   90.00
#
_symmetry.space_group_name_H-M   'P 1'
#
loop_
_entity.id
_entity.type
_entity.pdbx_description
1 polymer ?
#
loop_
_entity_poly.entity_id
_entity_poly.type
_entity_poly.pdbx_seq_one_letter_code
_entity_poly.pdbx_strand_id
1 'polypeptide(L)'
;MVKTENRSPRINHVSWGRLEVEGRAEPYKDAKLFPGGSREWNWRETGTNHVPGIQQTDVQELVDHGAEVVVLSRGMKECLEVPHETLDFLKERQIPAHVLPTVDAAKLYNQLAETEPVGGLFHTTC
;
A
#
# COMPACT_ATOMS: atom_id res chain seq x y z
N MET A 1 -19.70 -11.35 15.59
CA MET A 1 -19.19 -11.54 14.21
C MET A 1 -18.55 -10.23 13.80
N VAL A 2 -17.22 -10.17 13.73
CA VAL A 2 -16.55 -8.98 13.20
C VAL A 2 -16.93 -8.92 11.73
N LYS A 3 -17.69 -7.88 11.34
CA LYS A 3 -17.98 -7.62 9.94
C LYS A 3 -16.64 -7.55 9.21
N THR A 4 -16.47 -8.42 8.22
CA THR A 4 -15.35 -8.43 7.27
C THR A 4 -15.16 -7.09 6.54
N GLU A 5 -16.11 -6.17 6.67
CA GLU A 5 -16.17 -4.88 5.99
C GLU A 5 -15.07 -3.88 6.40
N ASN A 6 -14.37 -4.09 7.52
CA ASN A 6 -13.30 -3.19 7.98
C ASN A 6 -11.91 -3.85 8.04
N ARG A 7 -11.75 -5.07 7.51
CA ARG A 7 -10.43 -5.73 7.50
C ARG A 7 -9.67 -5.36 6.23
N SER A 8 -8.36 -5.21 6.36
CA SER A 8 -7.48 -5.03 5.21
C SER A 8 -7.34 -6.36 4.44
N PRO A 9 -7.52 -6.37 3.10
CA PRO A 9 -7.57 -7.61 2.33
C PRO A 9 -6.19 -8.25 2.22
N ARG A 10 -6.08 -9.58 2.30
CA ARG A 10 -4.78 -10.27 2.18
C ARG A 10 -4.23 -10.22 0.76
N ILE A 11 -2.90 -10.16 0.64
CA ILE A 11 -2.18 -10.39 -0.62
C ILE A 11 -1.97 -11.90 -0.76
N ASN A 12 -2.54 -12.51 -1.80
CA ASN A 12 -2.41 -13.94 -2.09
C ASN A 12 -1.12 -14.26 -2.83
N HIS A 13 -0.73 -13.39 -3.76
CA HIS A 13 0.47 -13.58 -4.57
C HIS A 13 1.03 -12.24 -5.04
N VAL A 14 2.36 -12.16 -5.16
CA VAL A 14 3.06 -11.01 -5.72
C VAL A 14 4.20 -11.47 -6.62
N SER A 15 4.27 -10.91 -7.82
CA SER A 15 5.34 -11.13 -8.80
C SER A 15 5.47 -9.92 -9.71
N TRP A 16 6.42 -9.95 -10.66
CA TRP A 16 6.69 -8.80 -11.51
C TRP A 16 5.45 -8.38 -12.32
N GLY A 17 4.97 -7.14 -12.08
CA GLY A 17 3.81 -6.61 -12.78
C GLY A 17 2.47 -7.24 -12.38
N ARG A 18 2.42 -7.99 -11.27
CA ARG A 18 1.23 -8.74 -10.84
C ARG A 18 1.09 -8.79 -9.31
N LEU A 19 -0.08 -8.38 -8.83
CA LEU A 19 -0.50 -8.49 -7.44
C LEU A 19 -1.90 -9.12 -7.36
N GLU A 20 -2.01 -10.26 -6.69
CA GLU A 20 -3.28 -10.94 -6.44
C GLU A 20 -3.74 -10.66 -5.01
N VAL A 21 -4.97 -10.19 -4.87
CA VAL A 21 -5.56 -9.75 -3.60
C VAL A 21 -6.82 -10.55 -3.32
N GLU A 22 -7.01 -10.92 -2.05
CA GLU A 22 -8.20 -11.60 -1.56
C GLU A 22 -9.49 -10.89 -2.00
N GLY A 23 -10.49 -11.68 -2.41
CA GLY A 23 -11.78 -11.16 -2.84
C GLY A 23 -11.81 -10.55 -4.24
N ARG A 24 -10.71 -10.61 -5.01
CA ARG A 24 -10.69 -10.22 -6.43
C ARG A 24 -10.41 -11.38 -7.37
N ALA A 25 -11.08 -11.34 -8.53
CA ALA A 25 -10.84 -12.28 -9.63
C ALA A 25 -9.59 -11.92 -10.44
N GLU A 26 -9.44 -10.63 -10.78
CA GLU A 26 -8.32 -10.15 -11.59
C GLU A 26 -7.19 -9.60 -10.72
N PRO A 27 -5.92 -9.80 -11.12
CA PRO A 27 -4.79 -9.18 -10.46
C PRO A 27 -4.73 -7.67 -10.74
N TYR A 28 -3.99 -6.95 -9.90
CA TYR A 28 -3.53 -5.60 -10.21
C TYR A 28 -2.13 -5.64 -10.82
N LYS A 29 -1.79 -4.59 -11.58
CA LYS A 29 -0.39 -4.25 -11.82
C LYS A 29 0.18 -3.62 -10.55
N ASP A 30 -0.30 -2.44 -10.20
CA ASP A 30 0.02 -1.73 -8.96
C ASP A 30 -1.28 -1.48 -8.19
N ALA A 31 -1.23 -1.47 -6.86
CA ALA A 31 -2.44 -1.41 -6.05
C ALA A 31 -2.31 -0.57 -4.79
N LYS A 32 -3.44 0.02 -4.40
CA LYS A 32 -3.71 0.55 -3.07
C LYS A 32 -4.56 -0.46 -2.33
N LEU A 33 -4.14 -0.86 -1.14
CA LEU A 33 -4.91 -1.75 -0.25
C LEU A 33 -5.18 -1.00 1.04
N PHE A 34 -6.38 -1.14 1.61
CA PHE A 34 -6.80 -0.45 2.81
C PHE A 34 -7.89 -1.23 3.55
N PRO A 35 -8.20 -0.89 4.80
CA PRO A 35 -9.31 -1.51 5.52
C PRO A 35 -10.61 -1.43 4.69
N GLY A 36 -11.21 -2.59 4.43
CA GLY A 36 -12.45 -2.70 3.66
C GLY A 36 -12.28 -2.82 2.14
N GLY A 37 -11.06 -2.76 1.59
CA GLY A 37 -10.91 -2.99 0.15
C GLY A 37 -9.54 -2.76 -0.47
N SER A 38 -9.54 -2.76 -1.80
CA SER A 38 -8.37 -2.46 -2.61
C SER A 38 -8.79 -1.87 -3.93
N ARG A 39 -7.89 -1.12 -4.57
CA ARG A 39 -8.07 -0.63 -5.94
C ARG A 39 -6.75 -0.55 -6.68
N GLU A 40 -6.83 -0.34 -7.99
CA GLU A 40 -5.65 -0.05 -8.81
C GLU A 40 -5.00 1.25 -8.34
N TRP A 41 -3.67 1.24 -8.29
CA TRP A 41 -2.88 2.45 -8.06
C TRP A 41 -2.42 3.05 -9.38
N ASN A 42 -3.20 4.02 -9.87
CA ASN A 42 -2.87 4.76 -11.07
C ASN A 42 -2.10 6.04 -10.70
N TRP A 43 -0.79 6.02 -10.95
CA TRP A 43 0.14 7.11 -10.64
C TRP A 43 -0.24 8.47 -11.26
N ARG A 44 -1.02 8.48 -12.34
CA ARG A 44 -1.49 9.71 -13.00
C ARG A 44 -2.49 10.51 -12.15
N GLU A 45 -3.14 9.87 -11.18
CA GLU A 45 -4.12 10.53 -10.31
C GLU A 45 -3.46 11.53 -9.36
N THR A 46 -2.22 11.26 -8.96
CA THR A 46 -1.51 12.00 -7.90
C THR A 46 -0.20 12.61 -8.38
N GLY A 47 0.29 12.22 -9.56
CA GLY A 47 1.58 12.68 -10.08
C GLY A 47 2.77 11.85 -9.61
N THR A 48 2.52 10.68 -8.99
CA THR A 48 3.58 9.72 -8.64
C THR A 48 4.43 9.39 -9.87
N ASN A 49 5.74 9.40 -9.67
CA ASN A 49 6.73 8.89 -10.61
C ASN A 49 7.85 8.27 -9.77
N HIS A 50 8.81 7.57 -10.40
CA HIS A 50 10.00 7.08 -9.69
C HIS A 50 10.68 8.17 -8.86
N VAL A 51 10.76 9.38 -9.43
CA VAL A 51 11.17 10.63 -8.79
C VAL A 51 10.12 11.69 -9.17
N PRO A 52 9.51 12.42 -8.21
CA PRO A 52 9.89 12.53 -6.81
C PRO A 52 9.46 11.35 -5.92
N GLY A 53 8.63 10.43 -6.40
CA GLY A 53 8.19 9.27 -5.62
C GLY A 53 6.71 9.32 -5.19
N ILE A 54 6.39 8.59 -4.13
CA ILE A 54 5.04 8.47 -3.57
C ILE A 54 4.56 9.81 -3.01
N GLN A 55 3.35 10.24 -3.40
CA GLN A 55 2.77 11.52 -3.03
C GLN A 55 1.90 11.42 -1.78
N GLN A 56 1.72 12.54 -1.06
CA GLN A 56 0.82 12.60 0.11
C GLN A 56 -0.61 12.17 -0.24
N THR A 57 -1.10 12.55 -1.42
CA THR A 57 -2.44 12.14 -1.90
C THR A 57 -2.55 10.62 -2.11
N ASP A 58 -1.45 9.92 -2.39
CA ASP A 58 -1.48 8.47 -2.50
C ASP A 58 -1.81 7.81 -1.15
N VAL A 59 -1.18 8.30 -0.08
CA VAL A 59 -1.32 7.76 1.28
C VAL A 59 -2.54 8.32 2.03
N GLN A 60 -2.98 9.55 1.72
CA GLN A 60 -4.16 10.17 2.31
C GLN A 60 -5.40 9.29 2.14
N GLU A 61 -5.58 8.68 0.97
CA GLU A 61 -6.71 7.77 0.74
C GLU A 61 -6.67 6.54 1.66
N LEU A 62 -5.49 6.01 1.95
CA LEU A 62 -5.37 4.88 2.88
C LEU A 62 -5.80 5.29 4.30
N VAL A 63 -5.40 6.50 4.71
CA VAL A 63 -5.78 7.10 6.00
C VAL A 63 -7.27 7.38 6.06
N ASP A 64 -7.87 7.88 4.98
CA ASP A 64 -9.32 8.14 4.89
C ASP A 64 -10.15 6.86 4.99
N HIS A 65 -9.59 5.73 4.52
CA HIS A 65 -10.14 4.39 4.70
C HIS A 65 -9.82 3.76 6.08
N GLY A 66 -9.23 4.52 7.00
CA GLY A 66 -9.00 4.09 8.39
C GLY A 66 -7.75 3.25 8.61
N ALA A 67 -6.74 3.36 7.76
CA ALA A 67 -5.44 2.74 8.02
C ALA A 67 -4.77 3.35 9.26
N GLU A 68 -4.40 2.51 10.22
CA GLU A 68 -3.66 2.87 11.43
C GLU A 68 -2.15 2.66 11.29
N VAL A 69 -1.75 1.84 10.29
CA VAL A 69 -0.36 1.63 9.86
C VAL A 69 -0.31 1.59 8.34
N VAL A 70 0.78 2.09 7.75
CA VAL A 70 0.96 2.15 6.29
C VAL A 70 2.22 1.41 5.85
N VAL A 71 2.10 0.54 4.85
CA VAL A 71 3.22 -0.15 4.20
C VAL A 71 3.43 0.40 2.79
N LEU A 72 4.61 0.95 2.51
CA LEU A 72 4.99 1.57 1.25
C LEU A 72 6.01 0.69 0.54
N SER A 73 5.65 0.16 -0.62
CA SER A 73 6.58 -0.60 -1.46
C SER A 73 7.32 0.32 -2.42
N ARG A 74 8.64 0.10 -2.56
CA ARG A 74 9.51 0.87 -3.48
C ARG A 74 9.68 0.23 -4.86
N GLY A 75 8.88 -0.77 -5.19
CA GLY A 75 9.16 -1.65 -6.34
C GLY A 75 9.96 -2.89 -5.96
N MET A 76 10.15 -3.78 -6.93
CA MET A 76 11.00 -4.98 -6.86
C MET A 76 12.49 -4.63 -6.91
N LYS A 77 12.84 -3.47 -7.48
CA LYS A 77 14.21 -2.95 -7.57
C LYS A 77 14.42 -1.68 -6.76
N GLU A 78 13.47 -1.32 -5.91
CA GLU A 78 13.54 -0.16 -5.03
C GLU A 78 13.73 1.18 -5.75
N CYS A 79 13.33 1.27 -7.03
CA CYS A 79 13.55 2.47 -7.84
C CYS A 79 12.54 3.58 -7.53
N LEU A 80 11.41 3.26 -6.88
CA LEU A 80 10.42 4.26 -6.48
C LEU A 80 10.87 4.94 -5.18
N GLU A 81 10.97 6.26 -5.21
CA GLU A 81 11.30 7.07 -4.04
C GLU A 81 10.10 7.25 -3.10
N VAL A 82 10.40 7.51 -1.83
CA VAL A 82 9.43 7.93 -0.83
C VAL A 82 9.93 9.24 -0.23
N PRO A 83 9.38 10.39 -0.68
CA PRO A 83 9.71 11.70 -0.14
C PRO A 83 9.56 11.77 1.38
N HIS A 84 10.44 12.52 2.03
CA HIS A 84 10.31 12.82 3.46
C HIS A 84 8.98 13.51 3.77
N GLU A 85 8.48 14.40 2.89
CA GLU A 85 7.18 15.06 3.08
C GLU A 85 6.01 14.06 3.19
N THR A 86 6.07 12.93 2.47
CA THR A 86 5.04 11.87 2.55
C THR A 86 5.16 11.09 3.86
N LEU A 87 6.39 10.87 4.34
CA LEU A 87 6.61 10.23 5.65
C LEU A 87 6.24 11.15 6.81
N ASP A 88 6.57 12.43 6.73
CA ASP A 88 6.25 13.45 7.72
C ASP A 88 4.72 13.63 7.82
N PHE A 89 4.02 13.65 6.69
CA PHE A 89 2.56 13.67 6.65
C PHE A 89 1.90 12.54 7.47
N LEU A 90 2.44 11.31 7.37
CA LEU A 90 1.96 10.15 8.15
C LEU A 90 2.37 10.26 9.62
N LYS A 91 3.62 10.67 9.87
CA LYS A 91 4.17 10.82 11.22
C LYS A 91 3.44 11.88 12.05
N GLU A 92 3.07 13.01 11.45
CA GLU A 92 2.28 14.07 12.09
C GLU A 92 0.90 13.57 12.54
N ARG A 93 0.36 12.54 11.87
CA ARG A 93 -0.89 11.86 12.21
C ARG A 93 -0.69 10.67 13.14
N GLN A 94 0.54 10.43 13.60
CA GLN A 94 0.93 9.29 14.44
C GLN A 94 0.66 7.93 13.79
N ILE A 95 0.71 7.87 12.45
CA ILE A 95 0.53 6.64 11.67
C ILE A 95 1.92 6.09 11.33
N PRO A 96 2.31 4.92 11.86
CA PRO A 96 3.59 4.31 11.52
C PRO A 96 3.66 3.96 10.03
N ALA A 97 4.81 4.22 9.41
CA ALA A 97 5.08 3.91 8.02
C ALA A 97 6.25 2.92 7.91
N HIS A 98 6.07 1.86 7.12
CA HIS A 98 7.12 0.90 6.78
C HIS A 98 7.45 1.01 5.29
N VAL A 99 8.71 1.28 4.97
CA VAL A 99 9.18 1.41 3.59
C VAL A 99 10.08 0.22 3.25
N LEU A 100 9.70 -0.58 2.26
CA LEU A 100 10.34 -1.86 1.97
C LEU A 100 10.36 -2.19 0.45
N PRO A 101 11.23 -3.11 0.01
CA PRO A 101 11.08 -3.79 -1.28
C PRO A 101 9.75 -4.55 -1.36
N THR A 102 9.19 -4.69 -2.55
CA THR A 102 7.79 -5.14 -2.72
C THR A 102 7.47 -6.53 -2.16
N VAL A 103 8.41 -7.48 -2.28
CA VAL A 103 8.21 -8.82 -1.73
C VAL A 103 8.13 -8.79 -0.20
N ASP A 104 8.95 -7.95 0.45
CA ASP A 104 8.98 -7.85 1.91
C ASP A 104 7.87 -6.96 2.45
N ALA A 105 7.52 -5.91 1.70
CA ALA A 105 6.31 -5.11 1.94
C ALA A 105 5.06 -6.00 1.97
N ALA A 106 4.89 -6.88 0.99
CA ALA A 106 3.73 -7.77 0.92
C ALA A 106 3.67 -8.77 2.09
N LYS A 107 4.83 -9.31 2.52
CA LYS A 107 4.91 -10.18 3.71
C LYS A 107 4.52 -9.42 4.98
N LEU A 108 5.14 -8.25 5.22
CA LEU A 108 4.87 -7.45 6.41
C LEU A 108 3.41 -7.00 6.44
N TYR A 109 2.88 -6.53 5.32
CA TYR A 109 1.48 -6.13 5.19
C TYR A 109 0.53 -7.27 5.62
N ASN A 110 0.76 -8.49 5.14
CA ASN A 110 -0.08 -9.63 5.50
C ASN A 110 0.02 -9.99 7.00
N GLN A 111 1.18 -9.80 7.62
CA GLN A 111 1.35 -10.00 9.06
C GLN A 111 0.57 -8.95 9.86
N LEU A 112 0.67 -7.67 9.48
CA LEU A 112 -0.06 -6.58 10.15
C LEU A 112 -1.57 -6.71 9.95
N ALA A 113 -2.04 -7.09 8.76
CA ALA A 113 -3.46 -7.29 8.44
C ALA A 113 -4.18 -8.37 9.30
N GLU A 114 -3.42 -9.18 10.05
CA GLU A 114 -3.98 -10.13 11.01
C GLU A 114 -4.45 -9.45 12.30
N THR A 115 -3.86 -8.33 12.69
CA THR A 115 -4.05 -7.69 14.00
C THR A 115 -4.52 -6.24 13.95
N GLU A 116 -4.23 -5.51 12.87
CA GLU A 116 -4.48 -4.07 12.79
C GLU A 116 -4.99 -3.61 11.41
N PRO A 117 -5.70 -2.46 11.34
CA PRO A 117 -6.13 -1.86 10.07
C PRO A 117 -4.93 -1.32 9.29
N VAL A 118 -4.45 -2.06 8.30
CA VAL A 118 -3.28 -1.70 7.50
C VAL A 118 -3.67 -1.14 6.13
N GLY A 119 -3.04 -0.03 5.77
CA GLY A 119 -2.99 0.51 4.41
C GLY A 119 -1.69 0.10 3.72
N GLY A 120 -1.69 -0.01 2.40
CA GLY A 120 -0.46 -0.18 1.65
C GLY A 120 -0.51 0.24 0.20
N LEU A 121 0.64 0.69 -0.31
CA LEU A 121 0.89 1.00 -1.71
C LEU A 121 1.91 0.01 -2.27
N PHE A 122 1.52 -0.70 -3.33
CA PHE A 122 2.34 -1.76 -3.92
C PHE A 122 2.63 -1.45 -5.37
N HIS A 123 3.89 -1.09 -5.65
CA HIS A 123 4.45 -1.05 -6.99
C HIS A 123 5.11 -2.39 -7.31
N THR A 124 4.68 -3.11 -8.34
CA THR A 124 5.16 -4.49 -8.59
C THR A 124 6.26 -4.61 -9.65
N THR A 125 6.78 -3.48 -10.15
CA THR A 125 7.88 -3.46 -11.13
C THR A 125 9.15 -2.83 -10.56
N CYS A 126 9.84 -1.92 -11.26
CA CYS A 126 11.12 -1.37 -10.80
C CYS A 126 10.95 -0.35 -9.68
#